data_AF-A0A2H9P4A7-F1
#
_entry.id   AF-A0A2H9P4A7-F1
#
_cell.length_a   1.000
_cell.length_b   1.000
_cell.length_c   1.000
_cell.angle_alpha   90.00
_cell.angle_beta   90.00
_cell.angle_gamma   90.00
#
_symmetry.space_group_name_H-M   'P 1'
#
loop_
_entity.id
_entity.type
_entity.pdbx_description
1 polymer ?
#
loop_
_entity_poly.entity_id
_entity_poly.type
_entity_poly.pdbx_seq_one_letter_code
_entity_poly.pdbx_strand_id
1 'polypeptide(L)'
;MADSKIPAVVGINVLKQNGLDVEELKRLLIYNASVEFTAYYYFTNLRAHCTGLEGEGLKGIIEDARLEDLSHFESCLERIYQLGGALPND
;
A
#
# COMPACT_ATOMS: atom_id res chain seq x y z
N MET A 1 11.67 30.54 -15.94
CA MET A 1 11.22 29.23 -15.40
C MET A 1 10.10 29.56 -14.45
N ALA A 2 8.88 29.10 -14.73
CA ALA A 2 7.73 29.42 -13.89
C ALA A 2 7.96 28.78 -12.52
N ASP A 3 8.01 29.62 -11.50
CA ASP A 3 8.05 29.23 -10.10
C ASP A 3 6.75 28.46 -9.81
N SER A 4 6.79 27.13 -9.99
CA SER A 4 5.61 26.28 -9.82
C SER A 4 5.33 26.18 -8.33
N LYS A 5 4.60 27.18 -7.81
CA LYS A 5 4.07 27.13 -6.45
C LYS A 5 3.32 25.80 -6.30
N ILE A 6 3.86 24.91 -5.46
CA ILE A 6 3.20 23.67 -5.09
C ILE A 6 1.78 24.06 -4.65
N PRO A 7 0.73 23.55 -5.31
CA PRO A 7 -0.63 23.94 -4.97
C PRO A 7 -0.90 23.65 -3.50
N ALA A 8 -1.49 24.62 -2.81
CA ALA A 8 -1.85 24.46 -1.40
C ALA A 8 -3.01 23.43 -1.30
N VAL A 9 -2.67 22.18 -0.98
CA VAL A 9 -3.66 21.10 -0.83
C VAL A 9 -4.39 21.27 0.49
N VAL A 10 -5.63 21.73 0.44
CA VAL A 10 -6.47 22.03 1.62
C VAL A 10 -6.54 20.85 2.60
N GLY A 11 -6.69 19.63 2.09
CA GLY A 11 -6.74 18.43 2.92
C GLY A 11 -5.47 18.20 3.76
N ILE A 12 -4.29 18.44 3.19
CA ILE A 12 -3.00 18.32 3.90
C ILE A 12 -2.90 19.41 4.99
N ASN A 13 -3.38 20.62 4.71
CA ASN A 13 -3.37 21.71 5.69
C ASN A 13 -4.24 21.40 6.90
N VAL A 14 -5.42 20.81 6.70
CA VAL A 14 -6.30 20.39 7.80
C VAL A 14 -5.59 19.38 8.70
N LEU A 15 -4.90 18.39 8.13
CA LEU A 15 -4.14 17.40 8.91
C LEU A 15 -3.04 18.06 9.75
N LYS A 16 -2.25 18.95 9.14
CA LYS A 16 -1.17 19.68 9.83
C LYS A 16 -1.70 20.59 10.94
N GLN A 17 -2.82 21.28 10.70
CA GLN A 17 -3.48 22.12 11.71
C GLN A 17 -3.97 21.33 12.93
N ASN A 18 -4.27 20.03 12.75
CA ASN A 18 -4.62 19.12 13.84
C ASN A 18 -3.40 18.43 14.48
N GLY A 19 -2.17 18.84 14.14
CA GLY A 19 -0.94 18.36 14.77
C GLY A 19 -0.39 17.05 14.20
N LEU A 20 -0.91 16.57 13.06
CA LEU A 20 -0.40 15.36 12.42
C LEU A 20 0.91 15.63 11.66
N ASP A 21 1.91 14.78 11.88
CA ASP A 21 3.09 14.71 11.04
C ASP A 21 2.77 13.97 9.73
N VAL A 22 2.56 14.75 8.66
CA VAL A 22 2.22 14.22 7.34
C VAL A 22 3.40 13.53 6.67
N GLU A 23 4.64 13.94 6.95
CA GLU A 23 5.82 13.30 6.37
C GLU A 23 6.05 11.93 6.98
N GLU A 24 5.90 11.81 8.30
CA GLU A 24 5.96 10.52 8.99
C GLU A 24 4.81 9.59 8.55
N LEU A 25 3.59 10.11 8.42
CA LEU A 25 2.46 9.33 7.91
C LEU A 25 2.76 8.78 6.51
N LYS A 26 3.29 9.62 5.59
CA LYS A 26 3.68 9.16 4.25
C LYS A 26 4.72 8.05 4.31
N ARG A 27 5.75 8.22 5.15
CA ARG A 27 6.82 7.21 5.33
C ARG A 27 6.25 5.86 5.78
N LEU A 28 5.34 5.88 6.76
CA LEU A 28 4.67 4.68 7.27
C LEU A 28 3.77 4.03 6.22
N LEU A 29 3.01 4.83 5.45
CA LEU A 29 2.17 4.30 4.37
C LEU A 29 2.99 3.67 3.25
N ILE A 30 4.10 4.28 2.84
CA ILE A 30 5.01 3.72 1.83
C ILE A 30 5.61 2.40 2.32
N TYR A 31 6.03 2.35 3.59
CA TYR A 31 6.50 1.11 4.20
C TYR A 31 5.40 0.05 4.20
N ASN A 32 4.18 0.38 4.62
CA ASN A 32 3.08 -0.59 4.63
C ASN A 32 2.76 -1.09 3.23
N ALA A 33 2.66 -0.19 2.23
CA ALA A 33 2.47 -0.57 0.84
C ALA A 33 3.54 -1.58 0.35
N SER A 34 4.80 -1.42 0.76
CA SER A 34 5.86 -2.37 0.42
C SER A 34 5.63 -3.76 1.03
N VAL A 35 5.13 -3.83 2.27
CA VAL A 35 4.82 -5.07 2.97
C VAL A 35 3.65 -5.78 2.30
N GLU A 36 2.55 -5.09 2.06
CA GLU A 36 1.34 -5.64 1.44
C GLU A 36 1.62 -6.15 0.01
N PHE A 37 2.35 -5.38 -0.80
CA PHE A 37 2.72 -5.82 -2.15
C PHE A 37 3.64 -7.04 -2.15
N THR A 38 4.55 -7.11 -1.19
CA THR A 38 5.44 -8.25 -1.01
C THR A 38 4.67 -9.50 -0.54
N ALA A 39 3.70 -9.33 0.36
CA ALA A 39 2.82 -10.39 0.81
C ALA A 39 1.97 -10.96 -0.33
N TYR A 40 1.36 -10.08 -1.14
CA TYR A 40 0.64 -10.45 -2.38
C TYR A 40 1.50 -11.33 -3.31
N TYR A 41 2.76 -10.94 -3.53
CA TYR A 41 3.69 -11.71 -4.35
C TYR A 41 4.01 -13.09 -3.73
N TYR A 42 4.34 -13.13 -2.43
CA TYR A 42 4.69 -14.39 -1.78
C TYR A 42 3.49 -15.33 -1.62
N PHE A 43 2.27 -14.82 -1.41
CA PHE A 43 1.07 -15.64 -1.42
C PHE A 43 0.72 -16.16 -2.81
N THR A 44 1.04 -15.42 -3.87
CA THR A 44 0.96 -15.95 -5.24
C THR A 44 1.85 -17.20 -5.39
N ASN A 45 3.11 -17.12 -4.93
CA ASN A 45 4.04 -18.23 -4.95
C ASN A 45 3.58 -19.39 -4.05
N LEU A 46 3.18 -19.10 -2.81
CA LEU A 46 2.73 -20.10 -1.85
C LEU A 46 1.53 -20.87 -2.40
N ARG A 47 0.51 -20.17 -2.91
CA ARG A 47 -0.69 -20.77 -3.49
C ARG A 47 -0.37 -21.67 -4.68
N ALA A 48 0.58 -21.27 -5.53
CA ALA A 48 1.00 -22.05 -6.68
C ALA A 48 1.64 -23.40 -6.29
N HIS A 49 2.25 -23.46 -5.10
CA HIS A 49 2.92 -24.67 -4.58
C HIS A 49 2.04 -25.49 -3.62
N CYS A 50 0.91 -24.96 -3.16
CA CYS A 50 -0.11 -25.72 -2.42
C CYS A 50 -0.83 -26.69 -3.35
N THR A 51 -0.21 -27.86 -3.55
CA THR A 51 -0.67 -28.92 -4.46
C THR A 51 -1.01 -30.20 -3.69
N GLY A 52 -1.60 -31.17 -4.39
CA GLY A 52 -2.08 -32.40 -3.78
C GLY A 52 -3.41 -32.24 -3.03
N LEU A 53 -3.92 -33.34 -2.51
CA LEU A 53 -5.22 -33.42 -1.84
C LEU A 53 -5.31 -32.49 -0.62
N GLU A 54 -4.21 -32.38 0.14
CA GLU A 54 -4.13 -31.50 1.32
C GLU A 54 -3.97 -30.01 0.92
N GLY A 55 -3.20 -29.72 -0.13
CA GLY A 55 -2.94 -28.36 -0.58
C GLY A 55 -4.13 -27.68 -1.24
N GLU A 56 -5.00 -28.43 -1.94
CA GLU A 56 -6.13 -27.84 -2.67
C GLU A 56 -7.13 -27.14 -1.75
N GLY A 57 -7.36 -27.68 -0.54
CA GLY A 57 -8.19 -27.03 0.47
C GLY A 57 -7.60 -25.73 1.03
N LEU A 58 -6.27 -25.60 1.06
CA LEU A 58 -5.58 -24.42 1.57
C LEU A 58 -5.55 -23.27 0.55
N LYS A 59 -5.59 -23.56 -0.75
CA LYS A 59 -5.53 -22.54 -1.81
C LYS A 59 -6.63 -21.50 -1.73
N GLY A 60 -7.82 -21.86 -1.24
CA GLY A 60 -8.91 -20.90 -1.03
C GLY A 60 -8.54 -19.85 0.02
N ILE A 61 -8.09 -20.31 1.20
CA ILE A 61 -7.67 -19.43 2.31
C ILE A 61 -6.51 -18.53 1.88
N ILE A 62 -5.55 -19.08 1.14
CA ILE A 62 -4.39 -18.32 0.66
C ILE A 62 -4.81 -17.30 -0.41
N GLU A 63 -5.78 -17.64 -1.27
CA GLU A 63 -6.29 -16.70 -2.27
C GLU A 63 -7.03 -15.54 -1.62
N ASP A 64 -7.85 -15.80 -0.60
CA ASP A 64 -8.56 -14.75 0.14
C ASP A 64 -7.56 -13.78 0.78
N ALA A 65 -6.58 -14.31 1.52
CA ALA A 65 -5.53 -13.49 2.13
C ALA A 65 -4.72 -12.70 1.07
N ARG A 66 -4.40 -13.32 -0.07
CA ARG A 66 -3.69 -12.66 -1.18
C ARG A 66 -4.48 -11.48 -1.75
N LEU A 67 -5.78 -11.62 -1.92
CA LEU A 67 -6.63 -10.55 -2.47
C LEU A 67 -6.88 -9.44 -1.43
N GLU A 68 -6.94 -9.78 -0.14
CA GLU A 68 -6.98 -8.78 0.94
C GLU A 68 -5.70 -7.94 0.97
N ASP A 69 -4.51 -8.56 0.91
CA ASP A 69 -3.24 -7.81 0.88
C ASP A 69 -3.12 -6.92 -0.37
N LEU A 70 -3.64 -7.36 -1.52
CA LEU A 70 -3.72 -6.50 -2.70
C LEU A 70 -4.60 -5.27 -2.44
N SER A 71 -5.76 -5.46 -1.82
CA SER A 71 -6.67 -4.36 -1.47
C SER A 71 -6.04 -3.39 -0.45
N HIS A 72 -5.28 -3.90 0.51
CA HIS A 72 -4.53 -3.09 1.47
C HIS A 72 -3.44 -2.26 0.78
N PHE A 73 -2.69 -2.87 -0.15
CA PHE A 73 -1.70 -2.18 -0.96
C PHE A 73 -2.34 -1.03 -1.77
N GLU A 74 -3.43 -1.31 -2.48
CA GLU A 74 -4.14 -0.31 -3.30
C GLU A 74 -4.68 0.86 -2.46
N SER A 75 -5.18 0.55 -1.26
CA SER A 75 -5.63 1.58 -0.31
C SER A 75 -4.49 2.46 0.20
N CYS A 76 -3.32 1.86 0.50
CA CYS A 76 -2.12 2.62 0.85
C CYS A 76 -1.66 3.49 -0.31
N LEU A 77 -1.66 2.94 -1.53
CA LEU A 77 -1.25 3.62 -2.75
C LEU A 77 -2.08 4.89 -2.97
N GLU A 78 -3.41 4.76 -2.95
CA GLU A 78 -4.31 5.90 -3.09
C GLU A 78 -3.97 6.98 -2.07
N ARG A 79 -3.79 6.60 -0.80
CA ARG A 79 -3.54 7.56 0.27
C ARG A 79 -2.18 8.24 0.15
N ILE A 80 -1.14 7.53 -0.27
CA ILE A 80 0.20 8.10 -0.51
C ILE A 80 0.11 9.23 -1.53
N TYR A 81 -0.54 9.00 -2.68
CA TYR A 81 -0.67 10.00 -3.73
C TYR A 81 -1.57 11.18 -3.31
N GLN A 82 -2.66 10.93 -2.57
CA GLN A 82 -3.48 12.00 -2.00
C GLN A 82 -2.70 12.92 -1.04
N LEU A 83 -1.68 12.39 -0.35
CA LEU A 83 -0.79 13.15 0.52
C LEU A 83 0.40 13.77 -0.22
N GLY A 84 0.47 13.63 -1.56
CA GLY A 84 1.57 14.14 -2.38
C GLY A 84 2.86 13.35 -2.25
N GLY A 85 2.78 12.09 -1.81
CA GLY A 85 3.89 11.13 -1.87
C GLY A 85 3.97 10.42 -3.22
N ALA A 86 4.96 9.54 -3.35
CA ALA A 86 5.13 8.63 -4.47
C ALA A 86 5.77 7.32 -3.98
N LEU A 87 5.60 6.24 -4.74
CA LEU A 87 6.35 5.01 -4.49
C LEU A 87 7.84 5.18 -4.87
N PRO A 88 8.75 4.41 -4.24
CA PRO A 88 10.14 4.30 -4.66
C PRO A 88 10.24 3.88 -6.14
N ASN A 89 11.27 4.38 -6.84
CA ASN A 89 11.49 4.14 -8.27
C ASN A 89 12.96 3.83 -8.60
N ASP A 90 13.74 3.49 -7.59
CA ASP A 90 15.16 3.15 -7.63
C ASP A 90 15.43 1.63 -7.66
#